data_AF-A0A4V0WZL7-F1
#
_entry.id   AF-A0A4V0WZL7-F1
#
_cell.length_a   1.000
_cell.length_b   1.000
_cell.length_c   1.000
_cell.angle_alpha   90.00
_cell.angle_beta   90.00
_cell.angle_gamma   90.00
#
_symmetry.space_group_name_H-M   'P 1'
#
loop_
_entity.id
_entity.type
_entity.pdbx_description
1 polymer ?
#
loop_
_entity_poly.entity_id
_entity_poly.type
_entity_poly.pdbx_seq_one_letter_code
_entity_poly.pdbx_strand_id
1 'polypeptide(L)'
;MARPTFRSPVGRAVRPVAAGIGFFGLFGLTLWGIASVLGGEQTLTTTFIPDRLPVGNVEYWAESVDTNGPVLFAGLGTTSGERTIVLDHNGTDPLRGWLVYYAYPADRDVSCPVEQIKGTDTFTDCDGRTISIEELAPPTNGEYPIIEDRQALFIDLGERANDPSTTTTD
;
A
#
# COMPACT_ATOMS: atom_id res chain seq x y z
N MET A 1 -0.57 58.13 32.49
CA MET A 1 -1.32 56.87 32.34
C MET A 1 -1.56 56.26 33.70
N ALA A 2 -2.81 56.25 34.19
CA ALA A 2 -3.13 55.64 35.48
C ALA A 2 -3.09 54.12 35.34
N ARG A 3 -2.20 53.45 36.11
CA ARG A 3 -2.23 51.99 36.21
C ARG A 3 -3.48 51.61 37.01
N PRO A 4 -4.37 50.72 36.52
CA PRO A 4 -5.49 50.25 37.32
C PRO A 4 -4.95 49.53 38.56
N THR A 5 -5.06 50.16 39.72
CA THR A 5 -4.63 49.59 41.00
C THR A 5 -5.84 49.02 41.73
N PHE A 6 -5.84 47.71 41.94
CA PHE A 6 -6.93 47.04 42.64
C PHE A 6 -6.80 47.21 44.16
N ARG A 7 -7.92 47.49 44.83
CA ARG A 7 -8.02 47.86 46.24
C ARG A 7 -7.84 46.69 47.23
N SER A 8 -7.86 45.42 46.78
CA SER A 8 -7.73 44.26 47.68
C SER A 8 -6.65 43.26 47.25
N PRO A 9 -5.91 42.65 48.20
CA PRO A 9 -4.84 41.68 47.93
C PRO A 9 -5.37 40.39 47.28
N VAL A 10 -6.54 39.91 47.70
CA VAL A 10 -7.21 38.73 47.11
C VAL A 10 -7.55 38.97 45.64
N GLY A 11 -8.00 40.18 45.29
CA GLY A 11 -8.32 40.54 43.91
C GLY A 11 -7.11 40.55 42.97
N ARG A 12 -5.89 40.78 43.49
CA ARG A 12 -4.65 40.72 42.68
C ARG A 12 -4.17 39.29 42.46
N ALA A 13 -4.43 38.38 43.40
CA ALA A 13 -4.03 36.98 43.30
C ALA A 13 -5.01 36.15 42.44
N VAL A 14 -6.32 36.35 42.60
CA VAL A 14 -7.34 35.50 41.95
C VAL A 14 -7.56 35.86 40.48
N ARG A 15 -7.39 37.14 40.12
CA ARG A 15 -7.64 37.61 38.74
C ARG A 15 -6.76 36.98 37.65
N PRO A 16 -5.43 36.89 37.78
CA PRO A 16 -4.62 36.22 36.75
C PRO A 16 -4.98 34.74 36.62
N VAL A 17 -5.34 34.07 37.73
CA VAL A 17 -5.77 32.68 37.73
C VAL A 17 -7.12 32.52 37.00
N ALA A 18 -8.11 33.36 37.33
CA ALA A 18 -9.41 33.33 36.67
C ALA A 18 -9.30 33.66 35.17
N ALA A 19 -8.44 34.60 34.79
CA ALA A 19 -8.15 34.92 33.39
C ALA A 19 -7.49 33.73 32.66
N GLY A 20 -6.54 33.06 33.30
CA GLY A 20 -5.91 31.85 32.78
C GLY A 20 -6.91 30.71 32.57
N ILE A 21 -7.77 30.44 33.55
CA ILE A 21 -8.83 29.41 33.43
C ILE A 21 -9.75 29.73 32.25
N GLY A 22 -10.18 30.99 32.10
CA GLY A 22 -11.00 31.41 30.96
C GLY A 22 -10.29 31.18 29.62
N PHE A 23 -9.01 31.54 29.54
CA PHE A 23 -8.21 31.34 28.33
C PHE A 23 -8.07 29.86 27.96
N PHE A 24 -7.65 29.01 28.91
CA PHE A 24 -7.46 27.57 28.63
C PHE A 24 -8.79 26.85 28.37
N GLY A 25 -9.88 27.25 29.02
CA GLY A 25 -11.21 26.73 28.72
C GLY A 25 -11.64 27.05 27.28
N LEU A 26 -11.49 28.31 26.85
CA LEU A 26 -11.79 28.73 25.49
C LEU A 26 -10.89 28.01 24.46
N PHE A 27 -9.59 27.93 24.74
CA PHE A 27 -8.62 27.28 23.87
C PHE A 27 -8.91 25.78 23.73
N GLY A 28 -9.15 25.09 24.84
CA GLY A 28 -9.53 23.67 24.87
C GLY A 28 -10.82 23.39 24.11
N LEU A 29 -11.85 24.22 24.29
CA LEU A 29 -13.11 24.10 23.53
C LEU A 29 -12.92 24.35 22.04
N THR A 30 -12.05 25.28 21.67
CA THR A 30 -11.73 25.57 20.26
C THR A 30 -11.01 24.39 19.62
N LEU A 31 -9.99 23.84 20.29
CA LEU A 31 -9.29 22.65 19.83
C LEU A 31 -10.21 21.44 19.76
N TRP A 32 -11.06 21.24 20.78
CA TRP A 32 -12.05 20.18 20.78
C TRP A 32 -13.05 20.32 19.64
N GLY A 33 -13.51 21.54 19.34
CA GLY A 33 -14.37 21.82 18.18
C GLY A 33 -13.71 21.44 16.86
N ILE A 34 -12.47 21.87 16.63
CA ILE A 34 -11.69 21.49 15.44
C ILE A 34 -11.53 19.96 15.38
N ALA A 35 -11.19 19.32 16.49
CA ALA A 35 -11.05 17.88 16.58
C ALA A 35 -12.36 17.14 16.32
N SER A 36 -13.52 17.67 16.74
CA SER A 36 -14.82 17.05 16.47
C SER A 36 -15.22 17.08 14.99
N VAL A 37 -14.77 18.11 14.25
CA VAL A 37 -14.99 18.23 12.81
C VAL A 37 -14.03 17.34 12.01
N LEU A 38 -12.78 17.24 12.46
CA LEU A 38 -11.72 16.50 11.76
C LEU A 38 -11.54 15.06 12.25
N GLY A 39 -12.14 14.69 13.38
CA GLY A 39 -11.95 13.40 14.04
C GLY A 39 -12.87 12.28 13.52
N GLY A 40 -13.66 12.55 12.49
CA GLY A 40 -14.41 11.51 11.79
C GLY A 40 -13.47 10.69 10.92
N GLU A 41 -13.43 9.38 11.18
CA GLU A 41 -12.79 8.37 10.32
C GLU A 41 -11.26 8.44 10.25
N GLN A 42 -10.61 8.38 11.42
CA GLN A 42 -9.24 7.87 11.45
C GLN A 42 -9.32 6.37 11.18
N THR A 43 -9.34 5.96 9.90
CA THR A 43 -8.99 4.60 9.51
C THR A 43 -7.60 4.37 10.06
N LEU A 44 -7.52 3.63 11.16
CA LEU A 44 -6.28 3.27 11.82
C LEU A 44 -5.31 2.82 10.73
N THR A 45 -4.30 3.63 10.41
CA THR A 45 -3.22 3.27 9.48
C THR A 45 -2.33 2.26 10.19
N THR A 46 -2.87 1.08 10.48
CA THR A 46 -2.19 -0.03 11.16
C THR A 46 -1.62 -1.01 10.13
N THR A 47 -1.68 -0.69 8.84
CA THR A 47 -1.01 -1.46 7.80
C THR A 47 0.22 -0.67 7.33
N PHE A 48 1.38 -0.94 7.96
CA PHE A 48 2.68 -0.45 7.50
C PHE A 48 3.15 -1.13 6.19
N ILE A 49 2.31 -1.98 5.60
CA ILE A 49 2.57 -2.71 4.37
C ILE A 49 1.52 -2.25 3.35
N PRO A 50 1.92 -1.63 2.23
CA PRO A 50 0.97 -1.15 1.24
C PRO A 50 0.21 -2.32 0.60
N ASP A 51 -1.12 -2.20 0.47
CA ASP A 51 -2.01 -3.18 -0.19
C ASP A 51 -1.77 -3.32 -1.68
N ARG A 52 -1.15 -2.29 -2.27
CA ARG A 52 -0.82 -2.24 -3.67
C ARG A 52 0.64 -1.89 -3.85
N LEU A 53 1.32 -2.61 -4.72
CA LEU A 53 2.66 -2.27 -5.18
C LEU A 53 2.53 -1.27 -6.34
N PRO A 54 3.00 -0.01 -6.19
CA PRO A 54 3.10 0.90 -7.33
C PRO A 54 4.18 0.41 -8.30
N VAL A 55 3.80 0.12 -9.53
CA VAL A 55 4.73 -0.29 -10.60
C VAL A 55 5.23 0.94 -11.35
N GLY A 56 4.33 1.82 -11.78
CA GLY A 56 4.69 3.09 -12.42
C GLY A 56 3.80 3.42 -13.61
N ASN A 57 4.34 4.12 -14.61
CA ASN A 57 3.56 4.49 -15.79
C ASN A 57 3.25 3.28 -16.68
N VAL A 58 1.98 3.11 -17.03
CA VAL A 58 1.48 1.92 -17.73
C VAL A 58 2.03 1.81 -19.16
N GLU A 59 2.13 2.91 -19.91
CA GLU A 59 2.70 2.89 -21.27
C GLU A 59 4.18 2.50 -21.27
N TYR A 60 4.97 3.11 -20.38
CA TYR A 60 6.39 2.80 -20.22
C TYR A 60 6.61 1.32 -19.90
N TRP A 61 5.83 0.77 -18.98
CA TRP A 61 5.99 -0.62 -18.58
C TRP A 61 5.49 -1.61 -19.64
N ALA A 62 4.43 -1.29 -20.39
CA ALA A 62 4.00 -2.10 -21.52
C ALA A 62 5.11 -2.21 -22.58
N GLU A 63 5.72 -1.08 -22.97
CA GLU A 63 6.85 -1.06 -23.91
C GLU A 63 8.08 -1.79 -23.35
N SER A 64 8.35 -1.63 -22.06
CA SER A 64 9.45 -2.32 -21.39
C SER A 64 9.26 -3.84 -21.39
N VAL A 65 8.03 -4.34 -21.15
CA VAL A 65 7.74 -5.78 -21.16
C VAL A 65 7.81 -6.34 -22.58
N ASP A 66 7.25 -5.64 -23.57
CA ASP A 66 7.35 -6.04 -24.99
C ASP A 66 8.82 -6.15 -25.46
N THR A 67 9.69 -5.27 -24.95
CA THR A 67 11.11 -5.24 -25.36
C THR A 67 12.00 -6.18 -24.54
N ASN A 68 11.79 -6.24 -23.22
CA ASN A 68 12.73 -6.89 -22.28
C ASN A 68 12.17 -8.18 -21.65
N GLY A 69 10.88 -8.46 -21.87
CA GLY A 69 10.15 -9.55 -21.25
C GLY A 69 9.51 -9.18 -19.89
N PRO A 70 8.82 -10.13 -19.26
CA PRO A 70 8.15 -9.96 -17.97
C PRO A 70 9.06 -9.44 -16.85
N VAL A 71 8.46 -8.78 -15.86
CA VAL A 71 9.16 -8.18 -14.72
C VAL A 71 8.99 -9.05 -13.48
N LEU A 72 10.09 -9.39 -12.82
CA LEU A 72 10.11 -10.13 -11.55
C LEU A 72 10.22 -9.19 -10.34
N PHE A 73 9.28 -9.31 -9.42
CA PHE A 73 9.27 -8.61 -8.13
C PHE A 73 9.48 -9.61 -7.00
N ALA A 74 10.68 -9.63 -6.40
CA ALA A 74 11.05 -10.58 -5.35
C ALA A 74 10.53 -10.20 -3.96
N GLY A 75 10.05 -11.21 -3.22
CA GLY A 75 9.85 -11.12 -1.76
C GLY A 75 8.86 -10.04 -1.30
N LEU A 76 7.75 -9.83 -2.01
CA LEU A 76 6.77 -8.80 -1.66
C LEU A 76 6.06 -9.14 -0.35
N GLY A 77 6.39 -8.46 0.74
CA GLY A 77 5.70 -8.61 2.03
C GLY A 77 5.99 -9.92 2.78
N THR A 78 7.00 -10.69 2.37
CA THR A 78 7.47 -11.90 3.06
C THR A 78 8.99 -11.92 3.16
N THR A 79 9.56 -12.54 4.20
CA THR A 79 11.02 -12.73 4.33
C THR A 79 11.51 -14.01 3.65
N SER A 80 10.59 -14.82 3.11
CA SER A 80 10.79 -16.18 2.59
C SER A 80 10.78 -16.26 1.06
N GLY A 81 10.45 -15.17 0.34
CA GLY A 81 10.34 -15.18 -1.12
C GLY A 81 9.02 -15.77 -1.66
N GLU A 82 8.10 -16.19 -0.78
CA GLU A 82 6.81 -16.82 -1.10
C GLU A 82 5.87 -15.94 -1.95
N ARG A 83 6.14 -14.63 -2.00
CA ARG A 83 5.46 -13.65 -2.84
C ARG A 83 6.41 -13.03 -3.85
N THR A 84 7.10 -13.87 -4.61
CA THR A 84 7.81 -13.42 -5.80
C THR A 84 6.83 -13.46 -6.97
N ILE A 85 6.56 -12.29 -7.53
CA ILE A 85 5.54 -12.10 -8.56
C ILE A 85 6.21 -11.79 -9.91
N VAL A 86 5.68 -12.39 -10.97
CA VAL A 86 5.95 -12.05 -12.37
C VAL A 86 4.81 -11.21 -12.90
N LEU A 87 5.12 -10.02 -13.39
CA LEU A 87 4.18 -9.15 -14.10
C LEU A 87 4.50 -9.20 -15.59
N ASP A 88 3.46 -9.42 -16.40
CA ASP A 88 3.56 -9.47 -17.85
C ASP A 88 2.45 -8.67 -18.52
N HIS A 89 2.64 -8.38 -19.80
CA HIS A 89 1.72 -7.64 -20.64
C HIS A 89 1.67 -8.30 -22.01
N ASN A 90 0.47 -8.71 -22.40
CA ASN A 90 0.23 -9.30 -23.71
C ASN A 90 -0.71 -8.41 -24.55
N GLY A 91 -0.23 -7.99 -25.71
CA GLY A 91 -0.98 -7.23 -26.70
C GLY A 91 -0.46 -5.81 -26.88
N THR A 92 -1.12 -5.04 -27.75
CA THR A 92 -0.66 -3.71 -28.17
C THR A 92 -1.32 -2.55 -27.43
N ASP A 93 -2.37 -2.82 -26.64
CA ASP A 93 -3.06 -1.82 -25.84
C ASP A 93 -2.45 -1.79 -24.44
N PRO A 94 -1.75 -0.71 -24.03
CA PRO A 94 -1.14 -0.63 -22.71
C PRO A 94 -2.17 -0.66 -21.58
N LEU A 95 -3.46 -0.41 -21.86
CA LEU A 95 -4.50 -0.43 -20.84
C LEU A 95 -5.17 -1.80 -20.64
N ARG A 96 -4.75 -2.83 -21.38
CA ARG A 96 -5.34 -4.19 -21.30
C ARG A 96 -4.25 -5.26 -21.43
N GLY A 97 -4.56 -6.49 -21.05
CA GLY A 97 -3.66 -7.63 -21.27
C GLY A 97 -2.56 -7.80 -20.22
N TRP A 98 -2.65 -7.10 -19.09
CA TRP A 98 -1.77 -7.31 -17.94
C TRP A 98 -2.10 -8.61 -17.23
N LEU A 99 -1.05 -9.36 -16.90
CA LEU A 99 -1.11 -10.66 -16.26
C LEU A 99 -0.12 -10.70 -15.09
N VAL A 100 -0.48 -11.44 -14.06
CA VAL A 100 0.32 -11.63 -12.86
C VAL A 100 0.38 -13.12 -12.57
N TYR A 101 1.58 -13.63 -12.31
CA TYR A 101 1.84 -15.02 -11.90
C TYR A 101 2.82 -15.06 -10.74
N TYR A 102 2.90 -16.17 -10.03
CA TYR A 102 4.00 -16.41 -9.11
C TYR A 102 5.23 -16.91 -9.87
N ALA A 103 6.42 -16.59 -9.37
CA ALA A 103 7.69 -16.99 -9.99
C ALA A 103 8.09 -18.45 -9.69
N TYR A 104 7.16 -19.38 -9.79
CA TYR A 104 7.39 -20.83 -9.74
C TYR A 104 6.41 -21.57 -10.67
N PRO A 105 6.74 -22.77 -11.18
CA PRO A 105 5.86 -23.51 -12.07
C PRO A 105 4.56 -23.94 -11.40
N ALA A 106 3.45 -23.95 -12.13
CA ALA A 106 2.14 -24.41 -11.61
C ALA A 106 2.14 -25.89 -11.17
N ASP A 107 3.07 -26.70 -11.69
CA ASP A 107 3.24 -28.11 -11.38
C ASP A 107 4.27 -28.38 -10.27
N ARG A 108 4.74 -27.34 -9.58
CA ARG A 108 5.74 -27.40 -8.49
C ARG A 108 5.33 -26.52 -7.31
N ASP A 109 6.02 -26.69 -6.19
CA ASP A 109 5.89 -25.81 -5.03
C ASP A 109 6.85 -24.62 -5.11
N VAL A 110 6.62 -23.65 -4.22
CA VAL A 110 7.34 -22.37 -4.15
C VAL A 110 8.84 -22.50 -3.92
N SER A 111 9.35 -23.67 -3.51
CA SER A 111 10.79 -23.93 -3.40
C SER A 111 11.51 -24.09 -4.75
N CYS A 112 10.76 -24.13 -5.86
CA CYS A 112 11.27 -24.18 -7.23
C CYS A 112 11.13 -22.82 -7.94
N PRO A 113 11.95 -21.80 -7.60
CA PRO A 113 11.87 -20.50 -8.24
C PRO A 113 12.29 -20.60 -9.71
N VAL A 114 11.77 -19.68 -10.53
CA VAL A 114 12.15 -19.55 -11.94
C VAL A 114 13.09 -18.37 -12.16
N GLU A 115 13.97 -18.49 -13.14
CA GLU A 115 14.82 -17.41 -13.64
C GLU A 115 14.39 -17.03 -15.06
N GLN A 116 14.13 -15.75 -15.30
CA GLN A 116 13.77 -15.27 -16.62
C GLN A 116 14.94 -15.42 -17.60
N ILE A 117 14.63 -15.95 -18.79
CA ILE A 117 15.53 -15.85 -19.94
C ILE A 117 15.38 -14.44 -20.51
N LYS A 118 16.41 -13.61 -20.32
CA LYS A 118 16.39 -12.18 -20.63
C LYS A 118 15.90 -11.87 -22.05
N GLY A 119 15.01 -10.88 -22.18
CA GLY A 119 14.46 -10.47 -23.48
C GLY A 119 13.43 -11.46 -24.04
N THR A 120 12.89 -12.34 -23.20
CA THR A 120 11.85 -13.31 -23.59
C THR A 120 10.76 -13.39 -22.51
N ASP A 121 9.65 -14.00 -22.89
CA ASP A 121 8.52 -14.41 -22.05
C ASP A 121 8.69 -15.82 -21.45
N THR A 122 9.91 -16.37 -21.49
CA THR A 122 10.23 -17.71 -21.02
C THR A 122 11.17 -17.72 -19.82
N PHE A 123 11.10 -18.80 -19.05
CA PHE A 123 11.83 -18.96 -17.80
C PHE A 123 12.53 -20.31 -17.74
N THR A 124 13.62 -20.37 -16.97
CA THR A 124 14.27 -21.62 -16.57
C THR A 124 13.84 -21.96 -15.15
N ASP A 125 13.29 -23.15 -14.92
CA ASP A 125 12.93 -23.62 -13.58
C ASP A 125 14.09 -24.32 -12.86
N CYS A 126 13.85 -24.73 -11.61
CA CYS A 126 14.85 -25.41 -10.78
C CYS A 126 15.30 -26.79 -11.32
N ASP A 127 14.49 -27.43 -12.19
CA ASP A 127 14.81 -28.68 -12.87
C ASP A 127 15.57 -28.43 -14.20
N GLY A 128 15.79 -27.16 -14.57
CA GLY A 128 16.43 -26.74 -15.81
C GLY A 128 15.52 -26.80 -17.04
N ARG A 129 14.19 -26.92 -16.87
CA ARG A 129 13.22 -26.84 -17.96
C ARG A 129 13.05 -25.40 -18.41
N THR A 130 12.88 -25.20 -19.71
CA THR A 130 12.37 -23.93 -20.25
C THR A 130 10.85 -24.00 -20.30
N ILE A 131 10.19 -23.06 -19.63
CA ILE A 131 8.74 -22.96 -19.53
C ILE A 131 8.25 -21.57 -19.95
N SER A 132 7.02 -21.48 -20.48
CA SER A 132 6.40 -20.20 -20.79
C SER A 132 5.73 -19.57 -19.56
N ILE A 133 5.31 -18.32 -19.70
CA ILE A 133 4.64 -17.62 -18.62
C ILE A 133 3.31 -18.28 -18.17
N GLU A 134 2.55 -18.86 -19.10
CA GLU A 134 1.27 -19.52 -18.79
C GLU A 134 1.43 -20.82 -17.99
N GLU A 135 2.65 -21.35 -17.94
CA GLU A 135 3.00 -22.52 -17.13
C GLU A 135 3.39 -22.16 -15.69
N LEU A 136 3.46 -20.86 -15.36
CA LEU A 136 3.67 -20.38 -14.00
C LEU A 136 2.41 -20.49 -13.15
N ALA A 137 2.61 -20.63 -11.84
CA ALA A 137 1.51 -20.74 -10.90
C ALA A 137 0.67 -19.44 -10.87
N PRO A 138 -0.67 -19.54 -11.02
CA PRO A 138 -1.53 -18.37 -10.95
C PRO A 138 -1.61 -17.82 -9.51
N PRO A 139 -1.89 -16.52 -9.34
CA PRO A 139 -2.12 -15.92 -8.03
C PRO A 139 -3.33 -16.58 -7.36
N THR A 140 -3.20 -16.91 -6.08
CA THR A 140 -4.25 -17.57 -5.30
C THR A 140 -4.73 -16.74 -4.11
N ASN A 141 -4.04 -15.64 -3.79
CA ASN A 141 -4.38 -14.79 -2.65
C ASN A 141 -5.03 -13.47 -3.07
N GLY A 142 -5.50 -13.36 -4.31
CA GLY A 142 -6.18 -12.17 -4.81
C GLY A 142 -5.24 -11.10 -5.38
N GLU A 143 -4.04 -11.47 -5.80
CA GLU A 143 -3.15 -10.55 -6.52
C GLU A 143 -3.61 -10.33 -7.96
N TYR A 144 -3.72 -9.07 -8.40
CA TYR A 144 -4.09 -8.73 -9.78
C TYR A 144 -3.58 -7.33 -10.18
N PRO A 145 -3.34 -7.09 -11.49
CA PRO A 145 -2.93 -5.78 -11.96
C PRO A 145 -4.11 -4.80 -11.97
N ILE A 146 -3.85 -3.57 -11.53
CA ILE A 146 -4.81 -2.45 -11.50
C ILE A 146 -4.21 -1.28 -12.25
N ILE A 147 -5.02 -0.66 -13.13
CA ILE A 147 -4.66 0.60 -13.76
C ILE A 147 -5.57 1.70 -13.20
N GLU A 148 -4.95 2.75 -12.67
CA GLU A 148 -5.65 3.94 -12.19
C GLU A 148 -5.37 5.12 -13.12
N ASP A 149 -6.41 5.95 -13.31
CA ASP A 149 -6.38 7.16 -14.14
C ASP A 149 -5.87 6.96 -15.57
N ARG A 150 -5.86 5.72 -16.06
CA ARG A 150 -5.26 5.31 -17.35
C ARG A 150 -3.78 5.67 -17.47
N GLN A 151 -3.07 5.81 -16.36
CA GLN A 151 -1.66 6.22 -16.37
C GLN A 151 -0.81 5.40 -15.42
N ALA A 152 -1.33 5.03 -14.25
CA ALA A 152 -0.56 4.39 -13.21
C ALA A 152 -0.93 2.91 -13.09
N LEU A 153 0.07 2.04 -13.21
CA LEU A 153 -0.04 0.61 -13.00
C LEU A 153 0.34 0.26 -11.57
N PHE A 154 -0.51 -0.56 -10.96
CA PHE A 154 -0.33 -1.14 -9.64
C PHE A 154 -0.52 -2.65 -9.71
N ILE A 155 0.03 -3.36 -8.74
CA ILE A 155 -0.32 -4.75 -8.45
C ILE A 155 -1.02 -4.75 -7.09
N ASP A 156 -2.28 -5.17 -7.05
CA ASP A 156 -2.93 -5.51 -5.78
C ASP A 156 -2.24 -6.73 -5.19
N LEU A 157 -1.88 -6.67 -3.92
CA LEU A 157 -1.16 -7.75 -3.24
C LEU A 157 -2.10 -8.73 -2.52
N GLY A 158 -3.42 -8.53 -2.65
CA GLY A 158 -4.43 -9.45 -2.15
C GLY A 158 -4.40 -9.65 -0.63
N GLU A 159 -5.03 -10.72 -0.16
CA GLU A 159 -5.14 -11.09 1.24
C GLU A 159 -3.79 -11.52 1.81
N ARG A 160 -3.37 -10.98 2.96
CA ARG A 160 -2.14 -11.44 3.65
C ARG A 160 -2.45 -12.44 4.75
N ALA A 161 -1.51 -13.35 5.01
CA ALA A 161 -1.62 -14.35 6.07
C ALA A 161 -1.81 -13.75 7.50
N ASN A 162 -1.52 -12.46 7.68
CA ASN A 162 -1.70 -11.74 8.94
C ASN A 162 -2.72 -10.59 8.85
N ASP A 163 -3.49 -10.49 7.75
CA ASP A 163 -4.58 -9.53 7.73
C ASP A 163 -5.62 -9.92 8.77
N PRO A 164 -6.07 -8.99 9.63
CA PRO A 164 -7.15 -9.27 10.56
C PRO A 164 -8.39 -9.59 9.72
N SER A 165 -8.78 -10.86 9.69
CA SER A 165 -10.06 -11.28 9.14
C SER A 165 -11.15 -10.53 9.90
N THR A 166 -11.73 -9.51 9.29
CA THR A 166 -12.89 -8.80 9.82
C THR A 166 -14.07 -9.76 9.81
N THR A 167 -14.19 -10.54 10.88
CA THR A 167 -15.41 -11.30 11.16
C THR A 167 -16.45 -10.29 11.60
N THR A 168 -17.14 -9.69 10.63
CA THR A 168 -18.38 -8.96 10.88
C THR A 168 -19.40 -9.98 11.38
N THR A 169 -19.59 -10.01 12.70
CA THR A 169 -20.72 -10.73 13.31
C THR A 169 -21.89 -9.75 13.32
N ASP A 170 -22.91 -10.05 12.52
CA ASP A 170 -24.25 -9.42 12.59
C ASP A 170 -24.91 -9.69 13.95
#